data_AF-A0A1G8BF09-F1
#
_entry.id   AF-A0A1G8BF09-F1
#
_cell.length_a   1.000
_cell.length_b   1.000
_cell.length_c   1.000
_cell.angle_alpha   90.00
_cell.angle_beta   90.00
_cell.angle_gamma   90.00
#
_symmetry.space_group_name_H-M   'P 1'
#
loop_
_entity.id
_entity.type
_entity.pdbx_description
1 polymer ?
#
loop_
_entity_poly.entity_id
_entity_poly.type
_entity_poly.pdbx_seq_one_letter_code
_entity_poly.pdbx_strand_id
1 'polypeptide(L)'
;MTVEAGAPVEGAPASPRVHPRAHRVEAMVVVGVVIALAIATLVLTTQIPQGGQATTLSARVIPYVVGGLLLVAGIGVLVGQLRGRFGEAEEGEDVDLEHGTSWVTTGVVALAFLSLVLTIPHLGWPLAVTVLFGASAIALGAKKWWIAVLVGLGLGVVTQLLFGSLLGLSLPATGTLTGWIPLG
;
A
#
# COMPACT_ATOMS: atom_id res chain seq x y z
N MET A 1 31.37 -38.11 -48.62
CA MET A 1 31.44 -38.55 -47.21
C MET A 1 30.51 -37.64 -46.42
N THR A 2 29.35 -38.17 -46.07
CA THR A 2 28.24 -37.57 -45.32
C THR A 2 28.42 -37.88 -43.82
N VAL A 3 28.43 -36.87 -42.96
CA VAL A 3 28.14 -36.99 -41.51
C VAL A 3 27.56 -35.64 -41.08
N GLU A 4 26.24 -35.44 -41.16
CA GLU A 4 25.20 -35.74 -40.16
C GLU A 4 24.88 -34.48 -39.33
N ALA A 5 23.66 -33.97 -39.57
CA ALA A 5 23.07 -32.89 -38.82
C ALA A 5 22.87 -33.32 -37.36
N GLY A 6 23.41 -32.54 -36.43
CA GLY A 6 23.13 -32.72 -35.00
C GLY A 6 21.63 -32.57 -34.76
N ALA A 7 20.99 -33.68 -34.39
CA ALA A 7 19.58 -33.75 -34.04
C ALA A 7 19.22 -32.76 -32.92
N PRO A 8 17.99 -32.23 -32.89
CA PRO A 8 17.48 -31.54 -31.72
C PRO A 8 17.44 -32.54 -30.56
N VAL A 9 18.03 -32.17 -29.43
CA VAL A 9 17.93 -32.93 -28.18
C VAL A 9 16.47 -33.02 -27.75
N GLU A 10 15.82 -34.08 -28.20
CA GLU A 10 14.50 -34.49 -27.80
C GLU A 10 14.55 -35.11 -26.40
N GLY A 11 13.73 -34.57 -25.50
CA GLY A 11 13.31 -35.27 -24.28
C GLY A 11 14.31 -35.26 -23.13
N ALA A 12 14.61 -34.10 -22.55
CA ALA A 12 14.88 -34.09 -21.11
C ALA A 12 13.57 -34.48 -20.41
N PRO A 13 13.51 -35.60 -19.65
CA PRO A 13 12.31 -35.92 -18.90
C PRO A 13 12.02 -34.77 -17.95
N ALA A 14 10.83 -34.17 -18.07
CA ALA A 14 10.33 -33.22 -17.10
C ALA A 14 10.43 -33.88 -15.73
N SER A 15 11.40 -33.44 -14.93
CA SER A 15 11.63 -33.99 -13.60
C SER A 15 10.33 -33.88 -12.83
N PRO A 16 9.88 -34.91 -12.09
CA PRO A 16 8.67 -34.82 -11.30
C PRO A 16 8.85 -33.65 -10.34
N ARG A 17 8.18 -32.53 -10.59
CA ARG A 17 8.19 -31.37 -9.71
C ARG A 17 7.49 -31.78 -8.43
N VAL A 18 8.25 -32.33 -7.49
CA VAL A 18 7.78 -32.57 -6.13
C VAL A 18 7.48 -31.20 -5.55
N HIS A 19 6.21 -30.83 -5.46
CA HIS A 19 5.80 -29.60 -4.75
C HIS A 19 6.25 -29.73 -3.29
N PRO A 20 7.25 -28.97 -2.83
CA PRO A 20 7.78 -29.12 -1.49
C PRO A 20 6.70 -28.76 -0.48
N ARG A 21 6.62 -29.49 0.65
CA ARG A 21 5.72 -29.15 1.76
C ARG A 21 5.84 -27.68 2.19
N ALA A 22 7.01 -27.07 1.99
CA ALA A 22 7.27 -25.65 2.21
C ALA A 22 6.28 -24.73 1.50
N HIS A 23 5.99 -24.94 0.21
CA HIS A 23 5.05 -24.09 -0.55
C HIS A 23 3.64 -24.09 0.05
N ARG A 24 3.19 -25.25 0.55
CA ARG A 24 1.88 -25.37 1.21
C ARG A 24 1.86 -24.65 2.55
N VAL A 25 2.94 -24.74 3.32
CA VAL A 25 3.09 -24.03 4.60
C VAL A 25 3.12 -22.53 4.37
N GLU A 26 3.91 -22.05 3.41
CA GLU A 26 3.98 -20.64 3.03
C GLU A 26 2.61 -20.10 2.61
N ALA A 27 1.90 -20.82 1.75
CA ALA A 27 0.56 -20.44 1.33
C ALA A 27 -0.44 -20.39 2.50
N MET A 28 -0.36 -21.33 3.45
CA MET A 28 -1.18 -21.33 4.67
C MET A 28 -0.83 -20.17 5.61
N VAL A 29 0.46 -19.83 5.73
CA VAL A 29 0.93 -18.70 6.55
C VAL A 29 0.43 -17.39 5.96
N VAL A 30 0.57 -17.19 4.65
CA VAL A 30 0.12 -15.97 3.96
C VAL A 30 -1.38 -15.75 4.16
N VAL A 31 -2.22 -16.77 3.93
CA VAL A 31 -3.67 -16.61 4.14
C VAL A 31 -4.01 -16.38 5.61
N GLY A 32 -3.28 -17.00 6.54
CA GLY A 32 -3.40 -16.75 7.98
C GLY A 32 -3.11 -15.28 8.35
N VAL A 33 -2.02 -14.71 7.81
CA VAL A 33 -1.66 -13.31 8.00
C VAL A 33 -2.72 -12.37 7.42
N VAL A 34 -3.22 -12.66 6.22
CA VAL A 34 -4.29 -11.87 5.57
C VAL A 34 -5.56 -11.85 6.42
N ILE A 35 -6.00 -13.01 6.93
CA ILE A 35 -7.17 -13.11 7.81
C ILE A 35 -6.92 -12.37 9.13
N ALA A 36 -5.73 -12.52 9.72
CA ALA A 36 -5.37 -11.81 10.94
C ALA A 36 -5.40 -10.29 10.75
N LEU A 37 -4.88 -9.79 9.62
CA LEU A 37 -4.93 -8.37 9.26
C LEU A 37 -6.36 -7.89 9.02
N ALA A 38 -7.20 -8.70 8.36
CA ALA A 38 -8.62 -8.40 8.17
C ALA A 38 -9.36 -8.28 9.52
N ILE A 39 -9.12 -9.21 10.46
CA ILE A 39 -9.70 -9.13 11.80
C ILE A 39 -9.16 -7.92 12.56
N ALA A 40 -7.84 -7.69 12.52
CA ALA A 40 -7.20 -6.56 13.18
C ALA A 40 -7.77 -5.23 12.68
N THR A 41 -7.93 -5.05 11.36
CA THR A 41 -8.54 -3.85 10.78
C THR A 41 -9.98 -3.66 11.27
N LEU A 42 -10.81 -4.70 11.28
CA LEU A 42 -12.19 -4.62 11.79
C LEU A 42 -12.24 -4.25 13.28
N VAL A 43 -11.36 -4.83 14.10
CA VAL A 43 -11.26 -4.55 15.54
C VAL A 43 -10.76 -3.13 15.78
N LEU A 44 -9.68 -2.71 15.13
CA LEU A 44 -9.11 -1.37 15.27
C LEU A 44 -10.07 -0.29 14.79
N THR A 45 -10.90 -0.58 13.79
CA THR A 45 -11.96 0.33 13.32
C THR A 45 -12.97 0.66 14.41
N THR A 46 -13.26 -0.27 15.32
CA THR A 46 -14.17 -0.01 16.46
C THR A 46 -13.66 1.08 17.41
N GLN A 47 -12.34 1.27 17.45
CA GLN A 47 -11.66 2.21 18.34
C GLN A 47 -11.57 3.62 17.74
N ILE A 48 -11.90 3.81 16.46
CA ILE A 48 -11.84 5.13 15.80
C ILE A 48 -12.91 6.04 16.40
N PRO A 49 -12.56 7.17 17.05
CA PRO A 49 -13.55 8.08 17.62
C PRO A 49 -14.54 8.57 16.55
N GLN A 50 -15.83 8.65 16.89
CA GLN A 50 -16.82 9.25 16.00
C GLN A 50 -16.87 10.75 16.26
N GLY A 51 -16.60 11.56 15.22
CA GLY A 51 -16.77 13.01 15.30
C GLY A 51 -18.22 13.34 15.63
N GLY A 52 -18.46 14.26 16.57
CA GLY A 52 -19.80 14.65 17.03
C GLY A 52 -20.64 15.44 16.03
N GLN A 53 -20.18 15.60 14.78
CA GLN A 53 -20.94 16.23 13.72
C GLN A 53 -21.71 15.16 12.94
N ALA A 54 -23.03 15.35 12.83
CA ALA A 54 -23.92 14.48 12.08
C ALA A 54 -23.65 14.58 10.57
N THR A 55 -22.67 13.84 10.07
CA THR A 55 -22.43 13.69 8.63
C THR A 55 -23.03 12.40 8.08
N THR A 56 -23.25 12.39 6.75
CA THR A 56 -23.94 11.31 6.03
C THR A 56 -23.19 9.97 6.07
N LEU A 57 -21.85 9.98 6.16
CA LEU A 57 -21.04 8.77 6.33
C LEU A 57 -20.04 8.91 7.50
N SER A 58 -19.91 7.83 8.28
CA SER A 58 -18.90 7.71 9.33
C SER A 58 -17.52 7.40 8.73
N ALA A 59 -16.44 7.96 9.31
CA ALA A 59 -15.06 7.61 8.98
C ALA A 59 -14.74 6.11 9.10
N ARG A 60 -15.58 5.35 9.83
CA ARG A 60 -15.44 3.89 9.99
C ARG A 60 -15.93 3.07 8.80
N VAL A 61 -16.73 3.64 7.90
CA VAL A 61 -17.37 2.88 6.80
C VAL A 61 -16.33 2.25 5.89
N ILE A 62 -15.36 3.02 5.42
CA ILE A 62 -14.33 2.53 4.49
C ILE A 62 -13.51 1.39 5.12
N PRO A 63 -12.94 1.55 6.34
CA PRO A 63 -12.22 0.44 6.99
C PRO A 63 -13.08 -0.81 7.20
N TYR A 64 -14.36 -0.68 7.53
CA TYR A 64 -15.25 -1.85 7.67
C TYR A 64 -15.47 -2.56 6.35
N VAL A 65 -15.72 -1.82 5.26
CA VAL A 65 -15.93 -2.42 3.93
C VAL A 65 -14.65 -3.12 3.47
N VAL A 66 -13.50 -2.46 3.59
CA VAL A 66 -12.20 -3.02 3.18
C VAL A 66 -11.85 -4.24 4.04
N GLY A 67 -11.96 -4.14 5.36
CA GLY A 67 -11.69 -5.25 6.28
C GLY A 67 -12.63 -6.43 6.05
N GLY A 68 -13.91 -6.17 5.77
CA GLY A 68 -14.91 -7.19 5.44
C GLY A 68 -14.60 -7.90 4.12
N LEU A 69 -14.32 -7.14 3.06
CA LEU A 69 -13.91 -7.70 1.76
C LEU A 69 -12.62 -8.52 1.88
N LEU A 70 -11.63 -8.03 2.62
CA LEU A 70 -10.38 -8.73 2.86
C LEU A 70 -10.60 -10.03 3.62
N LEU A 71 -11.49 -10.03 4.62
CA LEU A 71 -11.85 -11.23 5.38
C LEU A 71 -12.55 -12.26 4.49
N VAL A 72 -13.52 -11.83 3.68
CA VAL A 72 -14.24 -12.71 2.74
C VAL A 72 -13.27 -13.31 1.73
N ALA A 73 -12.39 -12.50 1.15
CA ALA A 73 -11.36 -12.98 0.22
C ALA A 73 -10.41 -13.99 0.90
N GLY A 74 -9.92 -13.68 2.10
CA GLY A 74 -9.05 -14.56 2.87
C GLY A 74 -9.71 -15.91 3.21
N ILE A 75 -10.98 -15.89 3.63
CA ILE A 75 -11.76 -17.13 3.87
C ILE A 75 -11.93 -17.91 2.57
N GLY A 76 -12.24 -17.24 1.45
CA GLY A 76 -12.36 -17.89 0.15
C GLY A 76 -11.09 -18.60 -0.28
N VAL A 77 -9.93 -17.93 -0.12
CA VAL A 77 -8.62 -18.53 -0.38
C VAL A 77 -8.35 -19.70 0.57
N LEU A 78 -8.61 -19.54 1.87
CA LEU A 78 -8.41 -20.60 2.86
C LEU A 78 -9.23 -21.84 2.52
N VAL A 79 -10.51 -21.68 2.16
CA VAL A 79 -11.37 -22.78 1.71
C VAL A 79 -10.80 -23.42 0.44
N GLY A 80 -10.30 -22.64 -0.52
CA GLY A 80 -9.59 -23.15 -1.69
C GLY A 80 -8.40 -24.03 -1.32
N GLN A 81 -7.55 -23.56 -0.41
CA GLN A 81 -6.36 -24.27 0.06
C GLN A 81 -6.70 -25.55 0.81
N LEU A 82 -7.71 -25.51 1.68
CA LEU A 82 -8.22 -26.70 2.38
C LEU A 82 -8.82 -27.73 1.41
N ARG A 83 -9.33 -27.29 0.26
CA ARG A 83 -9.77 -28.17 -0.85
C ARG A 83 -8.62 -28.61 -1.76
N GLY A 84 -7.37 -28.31 -1.40
CA GLY A 84 -6.16 -28.70 -2.13
C GLY A 84 -5.80 -27.79 -3.30
N ARG A 85 -6.45 -26.62 -3.46
CA ARG A 85 -6.17 -25.67 -4.54
C ARG A 85 -5.11 -24.66 -4.09
N PHE A 86 -3.86 -25.01 -4.32
CA PHE A 86 -2.72 -24.11 -4.11
C PHE A 86 -2.43 -23.32 -5.38
N GLY A 87 -2.18 -22.02 -5.25
CA GLY A 87 -1.69 -21.19 -6.34
C GLY A 87 -0.33 -21.72 -6.82
N GLU A 88 -0.12 -21.71 -8.13
CA GLU A 88 1.20 -21.95 -8.71
C GLU A 88 2.11 -20.80 -8.30
N ALA A 89 3.36 -21.09 -7.97
CA ALA A 89 4.33 -20.04 -7.77
C ALA A 89 4.51 -19.33 -9.12
N GLU A 90 4.09 -18.08 -9.21
CA GLU A 90 4.48 -17.22 -10.33
C GLU A 90 6.00 -17.15 -10.31
N GLU A 91 6.61 -17.63 -11.40
CA GLU A 91 8.03 -17.43 -11.65
C GLU A 91 8.21 -15.91 -11.73
N GLY A 92 8.83 -15.35 -10.69
CA GLY A 92 8.88 -13.90 -10.49
C GLY A 92 9.33 -13.21 -11.76
N GLU A 93 8.49 -12.29 -12.24
CA GLU A 93 8.76 -11.43 -13.40
C GLU A 93 10.17 -10.82 -13.25
N ASP A 94 11.12 -11.38 -14.01
CA ASP A 94 12.52 -10.98 -14.17
C ASP A 94 13.09 -10.23 -12.94
N VAL A 95 13.11 -10.91 -11.79
CA VAL A 95 13.74 -10.36 -10.58
C VAL A 95 15.24 -10.37 -10.83
N ASP A 96 15.75 -9.26 -11.37
CA ASP A 96 17.17 -9.02 -11.53
C ASP A 96 17.82 -8.90 -10.15
N LEU A 97 18.23 -10.04 -9.61
CA LEU A 97 18.96 -10.15 -8.35
C LEU A 97 20.37 -9.52 -8.42
N GLU A 98 20.85 -9.15 -9.61
CA GLU A 98 22.14 -8.46 -9.79
C GLU A 98 22.05 -6.99 -9.33
N HIS A 99 20.86 -6.38 -9.43
CA HIS A 99 20.61 -5.04 -8.91
C HIS A 99 19.99 -5.09 -7.51
N GLY A 100 20.85 -4.96 -6.50
CA GLY A 100 20.42 -4.88 -5.10
C GLY A 100 19.46 -3.72 -4.83
N THR A 101 18.50 -3.93 -3.92
CA THR A 101 17.55 -2.90 -3.48
C THR A 101 18.30 -1.66 -2.97
N SER A 102 17.96 -0.47 -3.50
CA SER A 102 18.49 0.79 -3.01
C SER A 102 17.89 1.15 -1.66
N TRP A 103 18.50 0.63 -0.58
CA TRP A 103 18.12 0.93 0.80
C TRP A 103 18.20 2.42 1.13
N VAL A 104 19.10 3.15 0.47
CA VAL A 104 19.21 4.61 0.62
C VAL A 104 17.95 5.28 0.09
N THR A 105 17.53 4.99 -1.14
CA THR A 105 16.31 5.57 -1.71
C THR A 105 15.08 5.21 -0.86
N THR A 106 14.98 3.95 -0.43
CA THR A 106 13.91 3.51 0.48
C THR A 106 13.90 4.31 1.78
N GLY A 107 15.07 4.54 2.40
CA GLY A 107 15.20 5.34 3.61
C GLY A 107 14.78 6.80 3.40
N VAL A 108 15.17 7.41 2.28
CA VAL A 108 14.80 8.80 1.97
C VAL A 108 13.29 8.92 1.71
N VAL A 109 12.68 7.96 1.01
CA VAL A 109 11.21 7.92 0.82
C VAL A 109 10.48 7.70 2.13
N ALA A 110 10.99 6.83 3.01
CA ALA A 110 10.43 6.64 4.34
C ALA A 110 10.50 7.94 5.19
N LEU A 111 11.60 8.68 5.11
CA LEU A 111 11.73 10.00 5.74
C LEU A 111 10.78 11.03 5.13
N ALA A 112 10.58 11.02 3.81
CA ALA A 112 9.57 11.85 3.16
C ALA A 112 8.17 11.53 3.70
N PHE A 113 7.83 10.26 3.91
CA PHE A 113 6.58 9.85 4.53
C PHE A 113 6.46 10.34 5.99
N LEU A 114 7.54 10.20 6.78
CA LEU A 114 7.58 10.68 8.15
C LEU A 114 7.40 12.20 8.25
N SER A 115 7.88 12.94 7.25
CA SER A 115 7.70 14.40 7.19
C SER A 115 6.24 14.82 7.24
N LEU A 116 5.31 14.02 6.70
CA LEU A 116 3.88 14.32 6.77
C LEU A 116 3.42 14.48 8.23
N VAL A 117 3.72 13.48 9.06
CA VAL A 117 3.29 13.44 10.47
C VAL A 117 3.92 14.58 11.27
N LEU A 118 5.20 14.85 11.02
CA LEU A 118 5.92 15.93 11.70
C LEU A 118 5.44 17.32 11.30
N THR A 119 4.95 17.47 10.07
CA THR A 119 4.60 18.78 9.49
C THR A 119 3.16 19.17 9.79
N ILE A 120 2.23 18.20 9.96
CA ILE A 120 0.81 18.47 10.25
C ILE A 120 0.61 19.46 11.43
N PRO A 121 1.24 19.29 12.61
CA PRO A 121 1.04 20.20 13.74
C PRO A 121 1.48 21.64 13.46
N HIS A 122 2.44 21.82 12.54
CA HIS A 122 3.09 23.10 12.29
C HIS A 122 2.50 23.85 11.10
N LEU A 123 2.22 23.15 9.99
CA LEU A 123 1.75 23.78 8.75
C LEU A 123 0.26 23.55 8.48
N GLY A 124 -0.37 22.57 9.13
CA GLY A 124 -1.69 22.09 8.75
C GLY A 124 -1.63 21.07 7.60
N TRP A 125 -2.79 20.45 7.32
CA TRP A 125 -2.92 19.31 6.42
C TRP A 125 -2.49 19.58 4.96
N PRO A 126 -2.99 20.62 4.27
CA PRO A 126 -2.70 20.77 2.84
C PRO A 126 -1.22 21.02 2.56
N LEU A 127 -0.57 21.77 3.44
CA LEU A 127 0.86 22.06 3.35
C LEU A 127 1.71 20.86 3.75
N ALA A 128 1.28 20.07 4.74
CA ALA A 128 1.97 18.82 5.08
C ALA A 128 1.93 17.81 3.91
N VAL A 129 0.79 17.68 3.21
CA VAL A 129 0.68 16.87 1.99
C VAL A 129 1.59 17.41 0.88
N THR A 130 1.67 18.74 0.74
CA THR A 130 2.57 19.39 -0.23
C THR A 130 4.04 19.04 0.04
N VAL A 131 4.47 19.10 1.31
CA VAL A 131 5.83 18.74 1.73
C VAL A 131 6.10 17.27 1.45
N LEU A 132 5.18 16.37 1.78
CA LEU A 132 5.29 14.93 1.48
C LEU A 132 5.54 14.67 -0.01
N PHE A 133 4.71 15.25 -0.88
CA PHE A 133 4.82 15.04 -2.33
C PHE A 133 6.09 15.66 -2.90
N GLY A 134 6.46 16.87 -2.46
CA GLY A 134 7.71 17.51 -2.87
C GLY A 134 8.93 16.71 -2.43
N ALA A 135 9.00 16.30 -1.16
CA ALA A 135 10.08 15.48 -0.61
C ALA A 135 10.19 14.14 -1.33
N SER A 136 9.06 13.48 -1.60
CA SER A 136 9.03 12.20 -2.32
C SER A 136 9.51 12.35 -3.77
N ALA A 137 9.10 13.41 -4.47
CA ALA A 137 9.55 13.67 -5.83
C ALA A 137 11.06 13.95 -5.91
N ILE A 138 11.59 14.68 -4.93
CA ILE A 138 13.04 14.92 -4.82
C ILE A 138 13.78 13.61 -4.50
N ALA A 139 13.26 12.81 -3.55
CA ALA A 139 13.83 11.52 -3.16
C ALA A 139 13.94 10.55 -4.35
N LEU A 140 12.96 10.60 -5.26
CA LEU A 140 12.90 9.78 -6.47
C LEU A 140 13.64 10.40 -7.67
N GLY A 141 14.32 11.53 -7.50
CA GLY A 141 15.11 12.17 -8.56
C GLY A 141 14.28 12.81 -9.68
N ALA A 142 13.05 13.24 -9.39
CA ALA A 142 12.17 13.83 -10.39
C ALA A 142 12.72 15.17 -10.92
N LYS A 143 12.94 15.25 -12.25
CA LYS A 143 13.40 16.48 -12.92
C LYS A 143 12.44 17.67 -12.73
N LYS A 144 11.14 17.40 -12.58
CA LYS A 144 10.08 18.41 -12.41
C LYS A 144 9.40 18.29 -11.04
N TRP A 145 10.17 18.32 -9.96
CA TRP A 145 9.67 18.23 -8.58
C TRP A 145 8.60 19.28 -8.23
N TRP A 146 8.62 20.45 -8.88
CA TRP A 146 7.61 21.51 -8.69
C TRP A 146 6.19 21.06 -9.09
N ILE A 147 6.06 20.13 -10.05
CA ILE A 147 4.76 19.58 -10.42
C ILE A 147 4.20 18.76 -9.26
N ALA A 148 5.05 17.97 -8.59
CA ALA A 148 4.62 17.20 -7.42
C ALA A 148 4.20 18.11 -6.26
N VAL A 149 4.84 19.27 -6.09
CA VAL A 149 4.41 20.29 -5.13
C VAL A 149 3.00 20.81 -5.45
N LEU A 150 2.73 21.17 -6.71
CA LEU A 150 1.39 21.63 -7.12
C LEU A 150 0.33 20.54 -6.97
N VAL A 151 0.66 19.30 -7.35
CA VAL A 151 -0.22 18.14 -7.18
C VAL A 151 -0.48 17.88 -5.69
N GLY A 152 0.55 17.93 -4.85
CA GLY A 152 0.43 17.73 -3.41
C GLY A 152 -0.45 18.79 -2.77
N LEU A 153 -0.31 20.05 -3.16
CA LEU A 153 -1.17 21.14 -2.69
C LEU A 153 -2.62 20.94 -3.12
N GLY A 154 -2.85 20.66 -4.41
CA GLY A 154 -4.19 20.40 -4.93
C GLY A 154 -4.85 19.22 -4.24
N LEU A 155 -4.11 18.11 -4.07
CA LEU A 155 -4.60 16.91 -3.39
C LEU A 155 -4.87 17.16 -1.91
N GLY A 156 -4.02 17.93 -1.24
CA GLY A 156 -4.21 18.33 0.16
C GLY A 156 -5.50 19.11 0.36
N VAL A 157 -5.79 20.09 -0.50
CA VAL A 157 -7.05 20.85 -0.47
C VAL A 157 -8.24 19.97 -0.80
N VAL A 158 -8.17 19.18 -1.88
CA VAL A 158 -9.27 18.30 -2.31
C VAL A 158 -9.62 17.29 -1.22
N THR A 159 -8.61 16.65 -0.62
CA THR A 159 -8.82 15.68 0.46
C THR A 159 -9.36 16.35 1.71
N GLN A 160 -8.90 17.55 2.06
CA GLN A 160 -9.45 18.30 3.19
C GLN A 160 -10.94 18.59 2.99
N LEU A 161 -11.34 19.05 1.81
CA LEU A 161 -12.76 19.30 1.49
C LEU A 161 -13.57 18.01 1.48
N LEU A 162 -13.04 16.94 0.89
CA LEU A 162 -13.71 15.64 0.83
C LEU A 162 -13.91 15.05 2.23
N PHE A 163 -12.87 15.02 3.06
CA PHE A 163 -12.95 14.49 4.42
C PHE A 163 -13.80 15.37 5.35
N GLY A 164 -13.67 16.68 5.24
CA GLY A 164 -14.48 17.63 6.00
C GLY A 164 -15.96 17.52 5.66
N SER A 165 -16.31 17.45 4.37
CA SER A 165 -17.70 17.48 3.91
C SER A 165 -18.37 16.10 3.93
N LEU A 166 -17.63 15.04 3.59
CA LEU A 166 -18.21 13.70 3.40
C LEU A 166 -18.16 12.85 4.66
N LEU A 167 -17.06 12.95 5.43
CA LEU A 167 -16.80 12.11 6.61
C LEU A 167 -16.90 12.88 7.94
N GLY A 168 -17.13 14.19 7.91
CA GLY A 168 -17.19 15.03 9.12
C GLY A 168 -15.87 15.14 9.86
N LEU A 169 -14.76 14.86 9.19
CA LEU A 169 -13.43 14.91 9.78
C LEU A 169 -12.84 16.31 9.61
N SER A 170 -12.67 17.02 10.73
CA SER A 170 -11.93 18.27 10.75
C SER A 170 -10.43 17.97 10.77
N LEU A 171 -9.78 18.14 9.63
CA LEU A 171 -8.32 18.16 9.51
C LEU A 171 -7.82 19.56 9.88
N PRO A 172 -6.69 19.71 10.61
CA PRO A 172 -6.13 21.02 10.90
C PRO A 172 -5.80 21.76 9.60
N ALA A 173 -6.60 22.78 9.26
CA ALA A 173 -6.37 23.59 8.06
C ALA A 173 -5.06 24.38 8.17
N THR A 174 -4.76 24.81 9.40
CA THR A 174 -3.55 25.54 9.77
C THR A 174 -2.86 24.83 10.93
N GLY A 175 -1.58 25.12 11.11
CA GLY A 175 -0.80 24.71 12.27
C GLY A 175 -0.21 25.93 12.97
N THR A 176 0.66 25.68 13.95
CA THR A 176 1.25 26.74 14.79
C THR A 176 1.96 27.84 13.98
N LEU A 177 2.52 27.51 12.82
CA LEU A 177 3.27 28.44 11.96
C LEU A 177 2.40 29.09 10.89
N THR A 178 1.21 28.55 10.62
CA THR A 178 0.30 29.01 9.55
C THR A 178 -1.01 29.57 10.07
N GLY A 179 -1.14 29.76 11.39
CA GLY A 179 -2.34 30.32 12.02
C GLY A 179 -2.66 31.78 11.63
N TRP A 180 -1.73 32.50 10.98
CA TRP A 180 -1.97 33.83 10.42
C TRP A 180 -2.68 33.81 9.07
N ILE A 181 -2.79 32.64 8.42
CA ILE A 181 -3.54 32.49 7.17
C ILE A 181 -5.03 32.35 7.51
N PRO A 182 -5.93 33.17 6.95
CA PRO A 182 -7.37 33.08 7.19
C PRO A 182 -7.98 31.88 6.43
N LEU A 183 -7.62 30.67 6.87
CA LEU A 183 -8.15 29.39 6.37
C LEU A 183 -8.99 28.66 7.44
N GLY A 184 -9.42 29.37 8.48
CA GLY A 184 -10.22 28.86 9.61
C GLY A 184 -11.60 29.47 9.67
#